data_AF-A0A8T5FZM5-F1
#
_entry.id   AF-A0A8T5FZM5-F1
#
_cell.length_a   1.000
_cell.length_b   1.000
_cell.length_c   1.000
_cell.angle_alpha   90.00
_cell.angle_beta   90.00
_cell.angle_gamma   90.00
#
_symmetry.space_group_name_H-M   'P 1'
#
loop_
_entity.id
_entity.type
_entity.pdbx_description
1 polymer ?
#
loop_
_entity_poly.entity_id
_entity_poly.type
_entity_poly.pdbx_seq_one_letter_code
_entity_poly.pdbx_strand_id
1 'polypeptide(L)'
;MKKLEIINQSKNNKISQINSPIKNFFKKLGIDSLVKKEIKIQGDIFYFFGDISDLDNRVSGKEKVNFDSKIKNLKEKIGKLQNLRIVIGISRYNFFKVHKICQFILNIFGENIEFDWVKLKVFPMTCLTENFDNYIKEIKAHLPSYIKFEIYDDDFINILKRFEELALQEKDSEPELARLLGVICENAFVGPRVMVIDPHHRCNTNCTHCWVHTPGVSHGSEFLNTSFPMNRFKRMIDDASELKVETIILQGDGEPLLHPNSLDMLRYAVKRGIDVRFFTNGILLNEKVARAVVEIGVKEIYCSFPAGTKETYKKINPIQKPETYDKVVKNLKRLMEIKKEADAQDPRVIVTHVIHTQNHQELVKMAEDDVYEKVDAARFYLIRLDIMNKFLKIKPDEIVKIRNQIPQVEETLKQGGVEFVDNIKFQLENYNSNDGSWSKDIFLKKGCTIGYYFNLVPAKGDVSFCCHLRTVGDLTKQSYKEIWTSNKYTKWRHDAKFMKDNKDSMFLNNQLLYDDHCTHCDNHQTILESYEKMEKYGVYKYYI
;
A
#
# COMPACT_ATOMS: atom_id res chain seq x y z
N MET A 1 -42.55 9.45 -36.77
CA MET A 1 -41.73 9.96 -37.89
C MET A 1 -40.52 10.66 -37.28
N LYS A 2 -39.24 10.30 -37.41
CA LYS A 2 -38.50 9.30 -38.19
C LYS A 2 -37.59 8.53 -37.21
N LYS A 3 -37.43 7.24 -37.47
CA LYS A 3 -36.66 6.24 -36.71
C LYS A 3 -35.65 5.64 -37.70
N LEU A 4 -34.52 5.18 -37.18
CA LEU A 4 -33.66 4.12 -37.73
C LEU A 4 -32.91 4.41 -39.05
N GLU A 5 -31.61 4.69 -38.94
CA GLU A 5 -30.53 4.06 -39.72
C GLU A 5 -29.17 4.50 -39.13
N ILE A 6 -28.08 3.76 -39.40
CA ILE A 6 -26.72 3.89 -38.83
C ILE A 6 -26.48 3.12 -37.51
N ILE A 7 -26.81 1.81 -37.49
CA ILE A 7 -26.03 0.81 -36.73
C ILE A 7 -25.84 -0.39 -37.65
N ASN A 8 -24.77 -0.37 -38.45
CA ASN A 8 -24.10 -1.53 -39.07
C ASN A 8 -23.11 -1.05 -40.14
N GLN A 9 -21.89 -0.62 -39.77
CA GLN A 9 -20.72 -0.60 -40.67
C GLN A 9 -19.42 -0.06 -40.02
N SER A 10 -19.03 -0.49 -38.81
CA SER A 10 -17.67 -0.19 -38.30
C SER A 10 -16.95 -1.32 -37.58
N LYS A 11 -17.46 -2.56 -37.67
CA LYS A 11 -16.83 -3.73 -37.02
C LYS A 11 -15.76 -4.48 -37.82
N ASN A 12 -15.43 -4.04 -39.04
CA ASN A 12 -14.31 -4.60 -39.81
C ASN A 12 -13.47 -3.44 -40.36
N ASN A 13 -12.26 -3.25 -39.84
CA ASN A 13 -11.09 -2.54 -40.41
C ASN A 13 -10.31 -1.68 -39.40
N LYS A 14 -9.68 -2.30 -38.40
CA LYS A 14 -8.51 -1.71 -37.69
C LYS A 14 -7.44 -2.75 -37.30
N ILE A 15 -7.31 -3.85 -38.05
CA ILE A 15 -6.30 -4.90 -37.80
C ILE A 15 -5.11 -4.85 -38.79
N SER A 16 -5.14 -3.99 -39.80
CA SER A 16 -4.23 -4.10 -40.96
C SER A 16 -3.11 -3.06 -41.08
N GLN A 17 -2.72 -2.33 -40.02
CA GLN A 17 -1.57 -1.41 -40.11
C GLN A 17 -0.71 -1.39 -38.83
N ILE A 18 0.17 -2.38 -38.70
CA ILE A 18 1.30 -2.36 -37.76
C ILE A 18 2.58 -2.09 -38.56
N ASN A 19 3.15 -0.89 -38.40
CA ASN A 19 4.47 -0.54 -38.96
C ASN A 19 5.45 -0.06 -37.87
N SER A 20 6.63 -0.72 -37.86
CA SER A 20 7.99 -0.24 -37.53
C SER A 20 8.18 0.57 -36.24
N PRO A 21 8.68 -0.02 -35.10
CA PRO A 21 9.99 -0.70 -34.94
C PRO A 21 9.93 -2.06 -34.20
N ILE A 22 8.75 -2.45 -33.71
CA ILE A 22 8.50 -3.66 -32.91
C ILE A 22 8.79 -4.95 -33.71
N LYS A 23 8.48 -4.97 -35.01
CA LYS A 23 8.77 -6.10 -35.91
C LYS A 23 10.27 -6.44 -36.03
N ASN A 24 11.16 -5.45 -35.96
CA ASN A 24 12.60 -5.68 -36.11
C ASN A 24 13.24 -6.24 -34.82
N PHE A 25 12.64 -6.02 -33.66
CA PHE A 25 13.07 -6.61 -32.38
C PHE A 25 12.74 -8.10 -32.33
N PHE A 26 11.51 -8.49 -32.69
CA PHE A 26 11.08 -9.91 -32.70
C PHE A 26 11.88 -10.80 -33.67
N LYS A 27 12.31 -10.22 -34.80
CA LYS A 27 13.13 -10.92 -35.80
C LYS A 27 14.55 -11.22 -35.32
N LYS A 28 15.10 -10.41 -34.40
CA LYS A 28 16.43 -10.61 -33.79
C LYS A 28 16.43 -11.68 -32.69
N LEU A 29 15.27 -12.03 -32.14
CA LEU A 29 15.13 -12.90 -30.96
C LEU A 29 14.64 -14.33 -31.27
N GLY A 30 14.36 -14.67 -32.54
CA GLY A 30 13.83 -15.98 -32.91
C GLY A 30 12.36 -16.22 -32.52
N ILE A 31 11.61 -15.13 -32.28
CA ILE A 31 10.24 -15.15 -31.75
C ILE A 31 9.19 -14.91 -32.87
N ASP A 32 9.58 -15.05 -34.14
CA ASP A 32 8.74 -14.83 -35.34
C ASP A 32 7.41 -15.63 -35.36
N SER A 33 7.22 -16.60 -34.46
CA SER A 33 5.96 -17.34 -34.31
C SER A 33 4.88 -16.64 -33.47
N LEU A 34 5.13 -15.49 -32.84
CA LEU A 34 4.17 -14.81 -31.94
C LEU A 34 3.55 -13.53 -32.53
N VAL A 35 3.99 -13.07 -33.71
CA VAL A 35 3.39 -11.93 -34.42
C VAL A 35 2.39 -12.49 -35.43
N LYS A 36 1.12 -12.05 -35.36
CA LYS A 36 0.02 -12.47 -36.25
C LYS A 36 0.48 -12.65 -37.70
N LYS A 37 0.75 -13.90 -38.08
CA LYS A 37 0.56 -14.36 -39.45
C LYS A 37 -0.90 -14.79 -39.53
N GLU A 38 -1.65 -14.27 -40.49
CA GLU A 38 -2.88 -14.90 -40.95
C GLU A 38 -2.53 -16.29 -41.49
N ILE A 39 -2.41 -17.25 -40.59
CA ILE A 39 -2.37 -18.65 -40.95
C ILE A 39 -3.85 -19.02 -41.11
N LYS A 40 -4.29 -19.29 -42.35
CA LYS A 40 -5.53 -20.03 -42.58
C LYS A 40 -5.36 -21.40 -41.93
N ILE A 41 -5.90 -21.58 -40.72
CA ILE A 41 -5.81 -22.84 -39.98
C ILE A 41 -7.18 -23.52 -40.07
N GLN A 42 -7.22 -24.73 -40.63
CA GLN A 42 -8.29 -25.68 -40.39
C GLN A 42 -8.10 -26.27 -38.98
N GLY A 43 -9.10 -26.14 -38.11
CA GLY A 43 -9.08 -26.68 -36.75
C GLY A 43 -9.76 -25.78 -35.71
N ASP A 44 -9.96 -26.31 -34.50
CA ASP A 44 -10.57 -25.58 -33.39
C ASP A 44 -9.50 -24.84 -32.58
N ILE A 45 -9.65 -23.51 -32.44
CA ILE A 45 -8.74 -22.66 -31.68
C ILE A 45 -9.39 -22.23 -30.36
N PHE A 46 -8.74 -22.50 -29.24
CA PHE A 46 -9.19 -22.09 -27.91
C PHE A 46 -8.23 -21.06 -27.30
N TYR A 47 -8.74 -19.88 -26.95
CA TYR A 47 -7.95 -18.84 -26.29
C TYR A 47 -8.14 -18.91 -24.78
N PHE A 48 -7.04 -18.95 -24.02
CA PHE A 48 -7.04 -18.86 -22.56
C PHE A 48 -6.24 -17.65 -22.11
N PHE A 49 -6.77 -16.91 -21.15
CA PHE A 49 -6.14 -15.74 -20.58
C PHE A 49 -6.03 -15.81 -19.05
N GLY A 50 -6.68 -16.78 -18.41
CA GLY A 50 -6.61 -17.00 -16.97
C GLY A 50 -6.76 -18.47 -16.58
N ASP A 51 -6.26 -18.79 -15.39
CA ASP A 51 -6.44 -20.07 -14.68
C ASP A 51 -7.75 -20.10 -13.88
N ILE A 52 -8.40 -18.94 -13.73
CA ILE A 52 -9.71 -18.76 -13.12
C ILE A 52 -10.57 -17.86 -14.00
N SER A 53 -11.90 -18.00 -13.87
CA SER A 53 -12.88 -17.24 -14.67
C SER A 53 -12.68 -15.73 -14.57
N ASP A 54 -12.46 -15.20 -13.37
CA ASP A 54 -12.25 -13.77 -13.15
C ASP A 54 -11.07 -13.22 -13.97
N LEU A 55 -9.92 -13.90 -13.98
CA LEU A 55 -8.74 -13.48 -14.74
C LEU A 55 -8.96 -13.63 -16.26
N ASP A 56 -9.59 -14.73 -16.70
CA ASP A 56 -9.86 -14.96 -18.13
C ASP A 56 -10.83 -13.90 -18.70
N ASN A 57 -11.86 -13.55 -17.95
CA ASN A 57 -12.82 -12.51 -18.31
C ASN A 57 -12.16 -11.12 -18.28
N ARG A 58 -11.30 -10.86 -17.28
CA ARG A 58 -10.58 -9.58 -17.13
C ARG A 58 -9.74 -9.25 -18.36
N VAL A 59 -9.00 -10.23 -18.88
CA VAL A 59 -8.13 -10.03 -20.04
C VAL A 59 -8.91 -10.07 -21.36
N SER A 60 -9.91 -10.94 -21.48
CA SER A 60 -10.66 -11.10 -22.73
C SER A 60 -11.71 -10.02 -22.97
N GLY A 61 -12.10 -9.27 -21.92
CA GLY A 61 -13.14 -8.24 -21.99
C GLY A 61 -14.56 -8.80 -22.19
N LYS A 62 -14.79 -10.09 -21.95
CA LYS A 62 -16.09 -10.76 -22.09
C LYS A 62 -16.61 -11.23 -20.74
N GLU A 63 -17.91 -11.07 -20.50
CA GLU A 63 -18.57 -11.50 -19.26
C GLU A 63 -18.59 -13.03 -19.09
N LYS A 64 -18.68 -13.48 -17.83
CA LYS A 64 -18.55 -14.82 -17.23
C LYS A 64 -19.06 -16.05 -18.02
N VAL A 65 -19.90 -15.87 -19.02
CA VAL A 65 -20.57 -16.94 -19.79
C VAL A 65 -19.60 -17.72 -20.70
N ASN A 66 -18.35 -17.28 -20.89
CA ASN A 66 -17.40 -17.93 -21.80
C ASN A 66 -16.46 -18.97 -21.15
N PHE A 67 -16.05 -18.82 -19.89
CA PHE A 67 -14.97 -19.65 -19.32
C PHE A 67 -15.37 -21.12 -19.11
N ASP A 68 -16.48 -21.38 -18.42
CA ASP A 68 -16.92 -22.77 -18.14
C ASP A 68 -17.34 -23.51 -19.43
N SER A 69 -17.99 -22.79 -20.35
CA SER A 69 -18.35 -23.31 -21.67
C SER A 69 -17.10 -23.66 -22.49
N LYS A 70 -16.07 -22.80 -22.45
CA LYS A 70 -14.77 -23.05 -23.08
C LYS A 70 -14.11 -24.31 -22.52
N ILE A 71 -14.12 -24.50 -21.20
CA ILE A 71 -13.58 -25.72 -20.55
C ILE A 71 -14.37 -26.96 -20.97
N LYS A 72 -15.71 -26.89 -20.95
CA LYS A 72 -16.56 -28.01 -21.36
C LYS A 72 -16.29 -28.41 -22.82
N ASN A 73 -16.27 -27.45 -23.73
CA ASN A 73 -15.99 -27.66 -25.15
C ASN A 73 -14.56 -28.21 -25.38
N LEU A 74 -13.60 -27.81 -24.54
CA LEU A 74 -12.23 -28.34 -24.59
C LEU A 74 -12.20 -29.80 -24.16
N LYS A 75 -12.89 -30.15 -23.06
CA LYS A 75 -12.96 -31.53 -22.54
C LYS A 75 -13.58 -32.51 -23.53
N GLU A 76 -14.60 -32.08 -24.27
CA GLU A 76 -15.23 -32.88 -25.34
C GLU A 76 -14.27 -33.19 -26.51
N LYS A 77 -13.13 -32.49 -26.61
CA LYS A 77 -12.14 -32.62 -27.70
C LYS A 77 -10.83 -33.29 -27.28
N ILE A 78 -10.69 -33.75 -26.04
CA ILE A 78 -9.45 -34.36 -25.48
C ILE A 78 -8.94 -35.58 -26.28
N GLY A 79 -9.79 -36.26 -27.07
CA GLY A 79 -9.41 -37.36 -27.96
C GLY A 79 -9.08 -36.99 -29.42
N LYS A 80 -9.20 -35.72 -29.83
CA LYS A 80 -8.99 -35.23 -31.21
C LYS A 80 -7.81 -34.27 -31.31
N LEU A 81 -6.71 -34.59 -30.62
CA LEU A 81 -5.55 -33.70 -30.43
C LEU A 81 -4.89 -33.24 -31.74
N GLN A 82 -4.97 -34.03 -32.81
CA GLN A 82 -4.29 -33.72 -34.09
C GLN A 82 -4.75 -32.40 -34.75
N ASN A 83 -5.93 -31.88 -34.41
CA ASN A 83 -6.49 -30.63 -34.97
C ASN A 83 -6.80 -29.56 -33.91
N LEU A 84 -6.34 -29.75 -32.67
CA LEU A 84 -6.60 -28.82 -31.56
C LEU A 84 -5.45 -27.82 -31.43
N ARG A 85 -5.77 -26.53 -31.29
CA ARG A 85 -4.79 -25.49 -31.00
C ARG A 85 -5.24 -24.65 -29.82
N ILE A 86 -4.37 -24.55 -28.81
CA ILE A 86 -4.60 -23.71 -27.63
C ILE A 86 -3.68 -22.51 -27.71
N VAL A 87 -4.25 -21.32 -27.55
CA VAL A 87 -3.52 -20.06 -27.52
C VAL A 87 -3.67 -19.45 -26.13
N ILE A 88 -2.55 -19.28 -25.43
CA ILE A 88 -2.48 -18.54 -24.18
C ILE A 88 -2.16 -17.09 -24.51
N GLY A 89 -3.16 -16.22 -24.34
CA GLY A 89 -3.03 -14.79 -24.58
C GLY A 89 -2.36 -14.09 -23.42
N ILE A 90 -1.25 -13.40 -23.67
CA ILE A 90 -0.45 -12.68 -22.68
C ILE A 90 -0.79 -11.19 -22.74
N SER A 91 -1.01 -10.60 -21.58
CA SER A 91 -1.29 -9.18 -21.36
C SER A 91 -0.60 -8.65 -20.12
N ARG A 92 -0.68 -7.33 -19.88
CA ARG A 92 -0.19 -6.72 -18.62
C ARG A 92 -0.82 -7.32 -17.36
N TYR A 93 -1.99 -7.96 -17.44
CA TYR A 93 -2.72 -8.48 -16.28
C TYR A 93 -2.42 -9.95 -15.94
N ASN A 94 -1.69 -10.68 -16.79
CA ASN A 94 -1.47 -12.11 -16.59
C ASN A 94 -0.05 -12.61 -16.90
N PHE A 95 0.84 -11.77 -17.44
CA PHE A 95 2.20 -12.19 -17.83
C PHE A 95 2.99 -12.86 -16.69
N PHE A 96 2.71 -12.48 -15.44
CA PHE A 96 3.33 -13.04 -14.24
C PHE A 96 2.70 -14.38 -13.78
N LYS A 97 1.62 -14.83 -14.41
CA LYS A 97 0.87 -16.07 -14.10
C LYS A 97 0.81 -17.06 -15.26
N VAL A 98 1.54 -16.83 -16.35
CA VAL A 98 1.55 -17.74 -17.52
C VAL A 98 1.80 -19.21 -17.13
N HIS A 99 2.73 -19.49 -16.22
CA HIS A 99 2.99 -20.85 -15.70
C HIS A 99 1.75 -21.48 -15.06
N LYS A 100 0.94 -20.71 -14.30
CA LYS A 100 -0.31 -21.19 -13.71
C LYS A 100 -1.38 -21.48 -14.74
N ILE A 101 -1.51 -20.62 -15.75
CA ILE A 101 -2.44 -20.84 -16.87
C ILE A 101 -2.05 -22.12 -17.63
N CYS A 102 -0.76 -22.33 -17.86
CA CYS A 102 -0.23 -23.55 -18.46
C CYS A 102 -0.54 -24.78 -17.60
N GLN A 103 -0.24 -24.72 -16.30
CA GLN A 103 -0.54 -25.82 -15.36
C GLN A 103 -2.02 -26.19 -15.37
N PHE A 104 -2.90 -25.17 -15.32
CA PHE A 104 -4.34 -25.37 -15.37
C PHE A 104 -4.79 -26.11 -16.64
N ILE A 105 -4.26 -25.71 -17.80
CA ILE A 105 -4.57 -26.36 -19.08
C ILE A 105 -4.05 -27.80 -19.09
N LEU A 106 -2.80 -28.03 -18.69
CA LEU A 106 -2.19 -29.36 -18.65
C LEU A 106 -2.97 -30.32 -17.75
N ASN A 107 -3.44 -29.85 -16.60
CA ASN A 107 -4.29 -30.63 -15.68
C ASN A 107 -5.61 -31.05 -16.33
N ILE A 108 -6.17 -30.26 -17.26
CA ILE A 108 -7.39 -30.64 -18.01
C ILE A 108 -7.09 -31.83 -18.94
N PHE A 109 -5.89 -31.90 -19.52
CA PHE A 109 -5.46 -32.98 -20.41
C PHE A 109 -4.86 -34.19 -19.66
N GLY A 110 -4.67 -34.10 -18.34
CA GLY A 110 -4.03 -35.16 -17.56
C GLY A 110 -2.53 -35.31 -17.85
N GLU A 111 -1.87 -34.23 -18.27
CA GLU A 111 -0.44 -34.21 -18.55
C GLU A 111 0.35 -34.12 -17.24
N ASN A 112 1.37 -34.96 -17.06
CA ASN A 112 2.20 -35.01 -15.85
C ASN A 112 3.38 -34.02 -15.91
N ILE A 113 3.09 -32.74 -16.16
CA ILE A 113 4.09 -31.67 -16.22
C ILE A 113 3.75 -30.63 -15.15
N GLU A 114 4.71 -30.34 -14.27
CA GLU A 114 4.54 -29.39 -13.16
C GLU A 114 5.42 -28.15 -13.33
N PHE A 115 4.84 -26.98 -13.10
CA PHE A 115 5.50 -25.68 -13.23
C PHE A 115 5.73 -24.92 -11.91
N ASP A 116 5.57 -25.56 -10.75
CA ASP A 116 5.67 -24.89 -9.44
C ASP A 116 7.04 -24.25 -9.16
N TRP A 117 8.08 -24.74 -9.83
CA TRP A 117 9.45 -24.22 -9.77
C TRP A 117 9.69 -23.00 -10.68
N VAL A 118 8.84 -22.77 -11.70
CA VAL A 118 9.00 -21.67 -12.66
C VAL A 118 8.28 -20.43 -12.15
N LYS A 119 9.03 -19.35 -11.93
CA LYS A 119 8.46 -18.04 -11.53
C LYS A 119 9.12 -16.92 -12.32
N LEU A 120 8.32 -15.90 -12.66
CA LEU A 120 8.84 -14.67 -13.22
C LEU A 120 9.73 -13.98 -12.18
N LYS A 121 10.97 -13.67 -12.56
CA LYS A 121 11.87 -12.82 -11.76
C LYS A 121 11.61 -11.36 -12.13
N VAL A 122 11.10 -10.57 -11.19
CA VAL A 122 10.92 -9.13 -11.42
C VAL A 122 12.23 -8.36 -11.21
N PHE A 123 13.12 -8.89 -10.38
CA PHE A 123 14.40 -8.27 -10.02
C PHE A 123 15.59 -9.00 -10.66
N PRO A 124 16.67 -8.27 -11.03
CA PRO A 124 16.74 -6.80 -11.06
C PRO A 124 15.80 -6.24 -12.13
N MET A 125 15.19 -5.08 -11.86
CA MET A 125 14.22 -4.47 -12.78
C MET A 125 14.88 -3.94 -14.06
N THR A 126 16.20 -3.72 -14.02
CA THR A 126 17.03 -3.40 -15.19
C THR A 126 17.08 -4.52 -16.24
N CYS A 127 16.61 -5.72 -15.92
CA CYS A 127 16.52 -6.86 -16.82
C CYS A 127 15.08 -7.37 -16.96
N LEU A 128 14.07 -6.54 -16.68
CA LEU A 128 12.67 -6.98 -16.60
C LEU A 128 12.18 -7.63 -17.91
N THR A 129 12.55 -7.10 -19.07
CA THR A 129 12.17 -7.69 -20.36
C THR A 129 12.87 -9.01 -20.62
N GLU A 130 14.17 -9.10 -20.35
CA GLU A 130 14.95 -10.34 -20.47
C GLU A 130 14.45 -11.43 -19.50
N ASN A 131 14.11 -11.05 -18.27
CA ASN A 131 13.56 -11.96 -17.27
C ASN A 131 12.22 -12.54 -17.72
N PHE A 132 11.37 -11.72 -18.35
CA PHE A 132 10.13 -12.21 -18.95
C PHE A 132 10.38 -13.16 -20.11
N ASP A 133 11.33 -12.84 -20.99
CA ASP A 133 11.70 -13.71 -22.12
C ASP A 133 12.22 -15.07 -21.63
N ASN A 134 13.10 -15.08 -20.64
CA ASN A 134 13.64 -16.30 -20.05
C ASN A 134 12.54 -17.12 -19.37
N TYR A 135 11.64 -16.46 -18.64
CA TYR A 135 10.47 -17.10 -18.04
C TYR A 135 9.56 -17.78 -19.09
N ILE A 136 9.29 -17.14 -20.23
CA ILE A 136 8.49 -17.76 -21.31
C ILE A 136 9.25 -18.88 -22.03
N LYS A 137 10.55 -18.72 -22.27
CA LYS A 137 11.40 -19.76 -22.88
C LYS A 137 11.40 -21.04 -22.04
N GLU A 138 11.52 -20.89 -20.72
CA GLU A 138 11.55 -22.01 -19.77
C GLU A 138 10.24 -22.80 -19.78
N ILE A 139 9.10 -22.10 -19.76
CA ILE A 139 7.79 -22.73 -19.86
C ILE A 139 7.65 -23.45 -21.21
N LYS A 140 7.99 -22.76 -22.31
CA LYS A 140 7.85 -23.29 -23.66
C LYS A 140 8.67 -24.56 -23.90
N ALA A 141 9.83 -24.69 -23.27
CA ALA A 141 10.69 -25.87 -23.39
C ALA A 141 10.00 -27.17 -22.91
N HIS A 142 9.00 -27.05 -22.04
CA HIS A 142 8.27 -28.17 -21.45
C HIS A 142 6.83 -28.29 -21.98
N LEU A 143 6.36 -27.36 -22.82
CA LEU A 143 4.97 -27.36 -23.27
C LEU A 143 4.75 -28.24 -24.51
N PRO A 144 3.63 -28.97 -24.58
CA PRO A 144 3.19 -29.63 -25.80
C PRO A 144 3.03 -28.67 -26.98
N SER A 145 3.29 -29.16 -28.20
CA SER A 145 3.32 -28.34 -29.43
C SER A 145 1.98 -27.71 -29.83
N TYR A 146 0.87 -28.22 -29.30
CA TYR A 146 -0.48 -27.69 -29.53
C TYR A 146 -0.79 -26.43 -28.70
N ILE A 147 0.04 -26.10 -27.69
CA ILE A 147 -0.07 -24.89 -26.88
C ILE A 147 0.88 -23.83 -27.44
N LYS A 148 0.36 -22.62 -27.68
CA LYS A 148 1.13 -21.48 -28.16
C LYS A 148 0.82 -20.23 -27.33
N PHE A 149 1.75 -19.30 -27.31
CA PHE A 149 1.55 -17.98 -26.71
C PHE A 149 1.14 -16.97 -27.79
N GLU A 150 0.50 -15.88 -27.41
CA GLU A 150 0.29 -14.70 -28.24
C GLU A 150 0.23 -13.46 -27.35
N ILE A 151 0.89 -12.36 -27.73
CA ILE A 151 0.74 -11.08 -27.02
C ILE A 151 -0.58 -10.45 -27.47
N TYR A 152 -1.47 -10.20 -26.52
CA TYR A 152 -2.83 -9.71 -26.76
C TYR A 152 -3.02 -8.23 -26.34
N ASP A 153 -2.04 -7.66 -25.66
CA ASP A 153 -2.01 -6.27 -25.20
C ASP A 153 -0.86 -5.53 -25.89
N ASP A 154 -1.19 -4.61 -26.79
CA ASP A 154 -0.24 -3.90 -27.65
C ASP A 154 0.75 -3.04 -26.85
N ASP A 155 0.38 -2.64 -25.64
CA ASP A 155 1.20 -1.80 -24.76
C ASP A 155 2.05 -2.61 -23.77
N PHE A 156 1.79 -3.90 -23.61
CA PHE A 156 2.43 -4.72 -22.58
C PHE A 156 3.97 -4.64 -22.65
N ILE A 157 4.54 -4.80 -23.84
CA ILE A 157 6.00 -4.71 -24.03
C ILE A 157 6.50 -3.29 -23.79
N ASN A 158 5.73 -2.27 -24.14
CA ASN A 158 6.09 -0.88 -23.88
C ASN A 158 6.12 -0.59 -22.38
N ILE A 159 5.20 -1.17 -21.61
CA ILE A 159 5.18 -1.08 -20.14
C ILE A 159 6.46 -1.70 -19.57
N LEU A 160 6.81 -2.94 -19.93
CA LEU A 160 8.01 -3.59 -19.39
C LEU A 160 9.28 -2.80 -19.71
N LYS A 161 9.45 -2.37 -20.97
CA LYS A 161 10.59 -1.54 -21.39
C LYS A 161 10.64 -0.23 -20.62
N ARG A 162 9.50 0.42 -20.40
CA ARG A 162 9.45 1.67 -19.67
C ARG A 162 9.92 1.51 -18.22
N PHE A 163 9.52 0.44 -17.55
CA PHE A 163 9.98 0.18 -16.18
C PHE A 163 11.46 -0.21 -16.12
N GLU A 164 11.96 -0.94 -17.12
CA GLU A 164 13.39 -1.23 -17.26
C GLU A 164 14.22 0.04 -17.45
N GLU A 165 13.79 0.96 -18.33
CA GLU A 165 14.41 2.27 -18.53
C GLU A 165 14.44 3.10 -17.25
N LEU A 166 13.34 3.13 -16.49
CA LEU A 166 13.27 3.86 -15.22
C LEU A 166 14.24 3.30 -14.18
N ALA A 167 14.39 1.97 -14.14
CA ALA A 167 15.34 1.30 -13.25
C ALA A 167 16.80 1.61 -13.65
N LEU A 168 17.12 1.56 -14.95
CA LEU A 168 18.46 1.91 -15.46
C LEU A 168 18.84 3.38 -15.23
N GLN A 169 17.85 4.26 -15.16
CA GLN A 169 18.05 5.69 -14.86
C GLN A 169 18.09 5.99 -13.36
N GLU A 170 17.98 4.97 -12.50
CA GLU A 170 17.94 5.09 -11.04
C GLU A 170 16.93 6.16 -10.56
N LYS A 171 15.78 6.26 -11.26
CA LYS A 171 14.78 7.30 -10.94
C LYS A 171 14.11 7.08 -9.60
N ASP A 172 14.06 5.83 -9.13
CA ASP A 172 13.48 5.42 -7.87
C ASP A 172 14.08 4.06 -7.45
N SER A 173 13.74 3.59 -6.25
CA SER A 173 14.14 2.25 -5.81
C SER A 173 13.44 1.17 -6.65
N GLU A 174 14.10 0.03 -6.90
CA GLU A 174 13.45 -1.06 -7.63
C GLU A 174 12.15 -1.55 -6.94
N PRO A 175 12.06 -1.68 -5.60
CA PRO A 175 10.79 -2.01 -4.94
C PRO A 175 9.66 -1.02 -5.26
N GLU A 176 9.95 0.28 -5.32
CA GLU A 176 8.96 1.29 -5.67
C GLU A 176 8.48 1.17 -7.13
N LEU A 177 9.42 0.98 -8.07
CA LEU A 177 9.09 0.71 -9.46
C LEU A 177 8.25 -0.57 -9.60
N ALA A 178 8.54 -1.61 -8.83
CA ALA A 178 7.77 -2.85 -8.81
C ALA A 178 6.35 -2.65 -8.25
N ARG A 179 6.14 -1.76 -7.27
CA ARG A 179 4.79 -1.38 -6.79
C ARG A 179 4.01 -0.63 -7.85
N LEU A 180 4.63 0.35 -8.51
CA LEU A 180 3.99 1.09 -9.60
C LEU A 180 3.62 0.19 -10.78
N LEU A 181 4.51 -0.74 -11.16
CA LEU A 181 4.20 -1.78 -12.13
C LEU A 181 3.02 -2.62 -11.65
N GLY A 182 2.99 -2.98 -10.37
CA GLY A 182 1.90 -3.71 -9.75
C GLY A 182 0.55 -3.00 -9.79
N VAL A 183 0.52 -1.68 -9.59
CA VAL A 183 -0.69 -0.84 -9.73
C VAL A 183 -1.24 -0.90 -11.15
N ILE A 184 -0.37 -0.85 -12.17
CA ILE A 184 -0.75 -0.92 -13.59
C ILE A 184 -1.22 -2.33 -13.98
N CYS A 185 -0.48 -3.34 -13.54
CA CYS A 185 -0.68 -4.75 -13.87
C CYS A 185 -1.68 -5.48 -12.96
N GLU A 186 -2.20 -4.80 -11.94
CA GLU A 186 -3.16 -5.32 -10.96
C GLU A 186 -2.62 -6.53 -10.16
N ASN A 187 -1.32 -6.50 -9.82
CA ASN A 187 -0.66 -7.59 -9.10
C ASN A 187 0.44 -7.09 -8.15
N ALA A 188 0.52 -7.65 -6.95
CA ALA A 188 1.61 -7.32 -6.04
C ALA A 188 2.87 -8.14 -6.38
N PHE A 189 3.92 -7.44 -6.84
CA PHE A 189 5.25 -8.02 -7.06
C PHE A 189 6.16 -7.93 -5.83
N VAL A 190 5.84 -7.01 -4.92
CA VAL A 190 6.49 -6.78 -3.63
C VAL A 190 5.43 -6.49 -2.58
N GLY A 191 5.86 -6.45 -1.32
CA GLY A 191 5.10 -6.03 -0.14
C GLY A 191 4.77 -4.54 -0.16
N PRO A 192 3.97 -4.07 0.82
CA PRO A 192 3.71 -2.66 0.98
C PRO A 192 5.01 -1.89 1.27
N ARG A 193 5.00 -0.59 0.97
CA ARG A 193 6.06 0.33 1.39
C ARG A 193 6.12 0.40 2.90
N VAL A 194 4.95 0.54 3.54
CA VAL A 194 4.81 0.69 4.99
C VAL A 194 3.85 -0.37 5.54
N MET A 195 4.30 -1.09 6.57
CA MET A 195 3.45 -1.96 7.39
C MET A 195 3.31 -1.34 8.78
N VAL A 196 2.07 -1.03 9.18
CA VAL A 196 1.76 -0.62 10.56
C VAL A 196 1.35 -1.84 11.36
N ILE A 197 1.89 -1.98 12.57
CA ILE A 197 1.60 -3.08 13.48
C ILE A 197 1.17 -2.47 14.80
N ASP A 198 -0.01 -2.87 15.29
CA ASP A 198 -0.45 -2.58 16.64
C ASP A 198 0.13 -3.64 17.59
N PRO A 199 1.10 -3.30 18.45
CA PRO A 199 1.70 -4.27 19.33
C PRO A 199 0.85 -4.53 20.58
N HIS A 200 0.05 -3.57 21.04
CA HIS A 200 -0.52 -3.60 22.39
C HIS A 200 -1.66 -2.59 22.57
N HIS A 201 -2.75 -3.03 23.19
CA HIS A 201 -3.94 -2.19 23.39
C HIS A 201 -3.96 -1.41 24.72
N ARG A 202 -2.99 -1.58 25.64
CA ARG A 202 -2.92 -0.69 26.80
C ARG A 202 -2.25 0.62 26.44
N CYS A 203 -2.79 1.70 26.97
CA CYS A 203 -2.13 2.99 27.03
C CYS A 203 -2.06 3.47 28.47
N ASN A 204 -0.99 4.20 28.80
CA ASN A 204 -0.84 4.90 30.07
C ASN A 204 -1.42 6.32 30.04
N THR A 205 -2.11 6.73 28.97
CA THR A 205 -2.83 8.01 28.85
C THR A 205 -4.27 7.79 28.41
N ASN A 206 -5.09 8.85 28.46
CA ASN A 206 -6.49 8.85 28.04
C ASN A 206 -6.83 10.13 27.27
N CYS A 207 -6.07 10.41 26.21
CA CYS A 207 -6.15 11.69 25.49
C CYS A 207 -7.58 11.98 25.00
N THR A 208 -8.05 13.23 25.15
CA THR A 208 -9.41 13.63 24.74
C THR A 208 -9.69 13.40 23.25
N HIS A 209 -8.66 13.42 22.41
CA HIS A 209 -8.74 13.17 20.96
C HIS A 209 -8.58 11.71 20.56
N CYS A 210 -8.24 10.80 21.48
CA CYS A 210 -8.00 9.39 21.16
C CYS A 210 -9.30 8.69 20.73
N TRP A 211 -9.27 7.88 19.66
CA TRP A 211 -10.45 7.10 19.25
C TRP A 211 -10.67 5.86 20.13
N VAL A 212 -9.67 5.45 20.93
CA VAL A 212 -9.73 4.24 21.78
C VAL A 212 -9.90 4.60 23.26
N HIS A 213 -8.99 5.41 23.80
CA HIS A 213 -8.85 5.63 25.25
C HIS A 213 -9.38 6.98 25.72
N THR A 214 -10.19 7.69 24.92
CA THR A 214 -10.73 9.00 25.34
C THR A 214 -11.57 8.89 26.63
N PRO A 215 -11.61 9.93 27.48
CA PRO A 215 -12.35 9.88 28.74
C PRO A 215 -13.82 9.53 28.54
N GLY A 216 -14.36 8.71 29.44
CA GLY A 216 -15.74 8.20 29.34
C GLY A 216 -15.86 6.89 28.56
N VAL A 217 -14.80 6.43 27.90
CA VAL A 217 -14.74 5.11 27.24
C VAL A 217 -14.08 4.11 28.17
N SER A 218 -14.74 2.97 28.38
CA SER A 218 -14.22 1.87 29.19
C SER A 218 -14.09 0.61 28.35
N HIS A 219 -12.98 -0.10 28.51
CA HIS A 219 -12.71 -1.36 27.82
C HIS A 219 -12.60 -2.51 28.82
N GLY A 220 -13.07 -3.69 28.40
CA GLY A 220 -12.91 -4.91 29.18
C GLY A 220 -11.44 -5.34 29.32
N SER A 221 -11.16 -6.18 30.31
CA SER A 221 -9.81 -6.71 30.56
C SER A 221 -9.28 -7.51 29.36
N GLU A 222 -10.13 -8.22 28.63
CA GLU A 222 -9.75 -8.96 27.42
C GLU A 222 -9.15 -8.03 26.34
N PHE A 223 -9.85 -6.94 26.02
CA PHE A 223 -9.36 -5.95 25.06
C PHE A 223 -8.04 -5.35 25.52
N LEU A 224 -7.98 -4.86 26.78
CA LEU A 224 -6.79 -4.21 27.31
C LEU A 224 -5.58 -5.15 27.40
N ASN A 225 -5.78 -6.45 27.64
CA ASN A 225 -4.69 -7.43 27.69
C ASN A 225 -4.23 -7.91 26.30
N THR A 226 -4.90 -7.50 25.22
CA THR A 226 -4.54 -7.93 23.87
C THR A 226 -3.15 -7.39 23.49
N SER A 227 -2.26 -8.29 23.09
CA SER A 227 -0.86 -8.02 22.75
C SER A 227 -0.45 -8.88 21.55
N PHE A 228 0.33 -8.31 20.63
CA PHE A 228 0.79 -9.02 19.45
C PHE A 228 1.84 -10.08 19.84
N PRO A 229 1.60 -11.39 19.60
CA PRO A 229 2.54 -12.42 20.04
C PRO A 229 3.88 -12.34 19.30
N MET A 230 4.99 -12.35 20.05
CA MET A 230 6.34 -12.21 19.47
C MET A 230 6.68 -13.30 18.45
N ASN A 231 6.23 -14.55 18.65
CA ASN A 231 6.44 -15.63 17.69
C ASN A 231 5.72 -15.41 16.36
N ARG A 232 4.51 -14.83 16.39
CA ARG A 232 3.76 -14.45 15.20
C ARG A 232 4.41 -13.26 14.51
N PHE A 233 4.87 -12.29 15.30
CA PHE A 233 5.60 -11.12 14.79
C PHE A 233 6.80 -11.57 13.96
N LYS A 234 7.64 -12.46 14.50
CA LYS A 234 8.82 -12.97 13.80
C LYS A 234 8.49 -13.58 12.43
N ARG A 235 7.50 -14.48 12.37
CA ARG A 235 7.08 -15.11 11.11
C ARG A 235 6.57 -14.08 10.08
N MET A 236 5.77 -13.12 10.54
CA MET A 236 5.27 -12.04 9.68
C MET A 236 6.41 -11.14 9.16
N ILE A 237 7.41 -10.85 10.00
CA ILE A 237 8.57 -10.05 9.58
C ILE A 237 9.46 -10.81 8.61
N ASP A 238 9.60 -12.13 8.76
CA ASP A 238 10.33 -12.96 7.79
C ASP A 238 9.65 -12.90 6.41
N ASP A 239 8.32 -13.03 6.35
CA ASP A 239 7.53 -12.84 5.12
C ASP A 239 7.67 -11.41 4.56
N ALA A 240 7.59 -10.39 5.42
CA ALA A 240 7.70 -8.99 5.03
C ALA A 240 9.07 -8.68 4.41
N SER A 241 10.14 -9.25 4.97
CA SER A 241 11.50 -9.13 4.46
C SER A 241 11.64 -9.79 3.07
N GLU A 242 11.10 -11.00 2.89
CA GLU A 242 11.09 -11.67 1.58
C GLU A 242 10.31 -10.87 0.53
N LEU A 243 9.21 -10.24 0.96
CA LEU A 243 8.40 -9.36 0.14
C LEU A 243 9.03 -7.97 -0.09
N LYS A 244 10.20 -7.66 0.45
CA LYS A 244 10.86 -6.34 0.34
C LYS A 244 10.00 -5.20 0.89
N VAL A 245 9.33 -5.43 2.03
CA VAL A 245 8.72 -4.34 2.82
C VAL A 245 9.83 -3.42 3.31
N GLU A 246 9.66 -2.12 3.12
CA GLU A 246 10.71 -1.15 3.43
C GLU A 246 10.64 -0.66 4.87
N THR A 247 9.44 -0.41 5.38
CA THR A 247 9.26 0.17 6.71
C THR A 247 8.20 -0.56 7.51
N ILE A 248 8.53 -0.81 8.78
CA ILE A 248 7.57 -1.21 9.82
C ILE A 248 7.39 -0.06 10.81
N ILE A 249 6.14 0.23 11.15
CA ILE A 249 5.78 1.22 12.18
C ILE A 249 5.04 0.52 13.31
N LEU A 250 5.56 0.59 14.53
CA LEU A 250 4.81 0.18 15.72
C LEU A 250 3.89 1.34 16.16
N GLN A 251 2.58 1.15 15.99
CA GLN A 251 1.52 2.11 16.30
C GLN A 251 0.19 1.37 16.34
N GLY A 252 -0.74 1.79 17.18
CA GLY A 252 -2.09 1.23 17.15
C GLY A 252 -2.97 1.79 18.24
N ASP A 253 -3.75 0.90 18.86
CA ASP A 253 -4.78 1.27 19.81
C ASP A 253 -4.23 1.64 21.20
N GLY A 254 -2.98 1.28 21.51
CA GLY A 254 -2.30 1.61 22.77
C GLY A 254 -0.92 2.27 22.63
N GLU A 255 -0.10 2.20 23.68
CA GLU A 255 1.27 2.71 23.73
C GLU A 255 2.27 1.59 23.41
N PRO A 256 2.99 1.64 22.27
CA PRO A 256 3.92 0.59 21.86
C PRO A 256 4.98 0.24 22.90
N LEU A 257 5.50 1.23 23.64
CA LEU A 257 6.53 0.99 24.66
C LEU A 257 6.03 0.23 25.90
N LEU A 258 4.72 0.05 26.08
CA LEU A 258 4.17 -0.82 27.12
C LEU A 258 4.23 -2.32 26.77
N HIS A 259 4.43 -2.66 25.50
CA HIS A 259 4.56 -4.07 25.12
C HIS A 259 5.85 -4.67 25.73
N PRO A 260 5.79 -5.84 26.40
CA PRO A 260 6.95 -6.43 27.09
C PRO A 260 8.11 -6.77 26.15
N ASN A 261 7.83 -6.99 24.86
CA ASN A 261 8.84 -7.24 23.82
C ASN A 261 8.96 -6.08 22.82
N SER A 262 8.58 -4.86 23.16
CA SER A 262 8.62 -3.70 22.24
C SER A 262 10.00 -3.52 21.59
N LEU A 263 11.07 -3.48 22.40
CA LEU A 263 12.44 -3.34 21.92
C LEU A 263 12.92 -4.58 21.13
N ASP A 264 12.48 -5.78 21.50
CA ASP A 264 12.82 -7.01 20.77
C ASP A 264 12.16 -7.05 19.39
N MET A 265 10.93 -6.55 19.27
CA MET A 265 10.22 -6.42 17.99
C MET A 265 10.98 -5.49 17.05
N LEU A 266 11.37 -4.29 17.54
CA LEU A 266 12.17 -3.34 16.78
C LEU A 266 13.50 -3.96 16.33
N ARG A 267 14.24 -4.58 17.26
CA ARG A 267 15.53 -5.23 16.98
C ARG A 267 15.40 -6.37 15.96
N TYR A 268 14.33 -7.15 16.02
CA TYR A 268 14.12 -8.26 15.09
C TYR A 268 13.85 -7.77 13.67
N ALA A 269 13.02 -6.74 13.50
CA ALA A 269 12.75 -6.14 12.20
C ALA A 269 13.99 -5.51 11.55
N VAL A 270 14.79 -4.75 12.32
CA VAL A 270 16.07 -4.19 11.81
C VAL A 270 17.03 -5.32 11.39
N LYS A 271 17.12 -6.41 12.16
CA LYS A 271 17.94 -7.58 11.80
C LYS A 271 17.51 -8.26 10.50
N ARG A 272 16.30 -8.00 10.00
CA ARG A 272 15.76 -8.48 8.73
C ARG A 272 15.89 -7.47 7.59
N GLY A 273 16.64 -6.40 7.80
CA GLY A 273 16.88 -5.36 6.80
C GLY A 273 15.67 -4.47 6.55
N ILE A 274 14.76 -4.34 7.51
CA ILE A 274 13.57 -3.48 7.41
C ILE A 274 13.77 -2.29 8.34
N ASP A 275 13.53 -1.09 7.81
CA ASP A 275 13.55 0.13 8.62
C ASP A 275 12.41 0.11 9.63
N VAL A 276 12.69 0.50 10.87
CA VAL A 276 11.69 0.54 11.93
C VAL A 276 11.45 1.95 12.42
N ARG A 277 10.18 2.24 12.68
CA ARG A 277 9.70 3.49 13.28
C ARG A 277 8.68 3.15 14.35
N PHE A 278 8.42 4.07 15.27
CA PHE A 278 7.31 3.88 16.20
C PHE A 278 6.73 5.20 16.68
N PHE A 279 5.46 5.15 17.08
CA PHE A 279 4.78 6.24 17.78
C PHE A 279 4.85 6.02 19.29
N THR A 280 4.97 7.10 20.06
CA THR A 280 4.92 7.07 21.52
C THR A 280 4.35 8.37 22.08
N ASN A 281 3.77 8.33 23.27
CA ASN A 281 3.44 9.52 24.07
C ASN A 281 4.64 10.11 24.83
N GLY A 282 5.83 9.49 24.71
CA GLY A 282 7.09 10.00 25.25
C GLY A 282 7.30 9.76 26.74
N ILE A 283 6.28 9.33 27.50
CA ILE A 283 6.37 9.16 28.97
C ILE A 283 7.36 8.05 29.35
N LEU A 284 7.44 7.00 28.54
CA LEU A 284 8.29 5.82 28.75
C LEU A 284 9.65 5.89 28.04
N LEU A 285 9.91 6.97 27.29
CA LEU A 285 11.15 7.21 26.57
C LEU A 285 12.29 7.67 27.51
N ASN A 286 12.46 6.98 28.63
CA ASN A 286 13.54 7.24 29.58
C ASN A 286 14.92 6.88 28.98
N GLU A 287 16.00 7.22 29.68
CA GLU A 287 17.38 6.99 29.21
C GLU A 287 17.65 5.54 28.77
N LYS A 288 17.14 4.53 29.48
CA LYS A 288 17.33 3.13 29.09
C LYS A 288 16.71 2.85 27.72
N VAL A 289 15.47 3.30 27.50
CA VAL A 289 14.77 3.12 26.21
C VAL A 289 15.47 3.95 25.13
N ALA A 290 15.83 5.20 25.42
CA ALA A 290 16.51 6.09 24.49
C ALA A 290 17.85 5.51 23.99
N ARG A 291 18.68 4.96 24.89
CA ARG A 291 19.92 4.27 24.49
C ARG A 291 19.63 3.04 23.63
N ALA A 292 18.62 2.25 23.99
CA ALA A 292 18.26 1.05 23.25
C ALA A 292 17.78 1.35 21.83
N VAL A 293 16.94 2.39 21.62
CA VAL A 293 16.43 2.73 20.28
C VAL A 293 17.53 3.29 19.36
N VAL A 294 18.49 4.03 19.91
CA VAL A 294 19.69 4.48 19.19
C VAL A 294 20.57 3.28 18.82
N GLU A 295 20.86 2.38 19.77
CA GLU A 295 21.67 1.18 19.53
C GLU A 295 21.03 0.22 18.51
N ILE A 296 19.70 0.07 18.55
CA ILE A 296 18.96 -0.77 17.60
C ILE A 296 19.04 -0.21 16.17
N GLY A 297 19.25 1.10 16.00
CA GLY A 297 19.16 1.77 14.70
C GLY A 297 17.71 2.01 14.28
N VAL A 298 16.84 2.38 15.22
CA VAL A 298 15.48 2.85 14.88
C VAL A 298 15.60 4.08 13.99
N LYS A 299 14.85 4.14 12.88
CA LYS A 299 14.95 5.24 11.92
C LYS A 299 14.22 6.49 12.36
N GLU A 300 12.98 6.34 12.83
CA GLU A 300 12.18 7.50 13.25
C GLU A 300 11.38 7.21 14.52
N ILE A 301 11.27 8.23 15.37
CA ILE A 301 10.40 8.23 16.54
C ILE A 301 9.40 9.37 16.39
N TYR A 302 8.12 9.03 16.40
CA TYR A 302 7.03 9.98 16.40
C TYR A 302 6.52 10.18 17.83
N CYS A 303 6.86 11.31 18.44
CA CYS A 303 6.41 11.63 19.80
C CYS A 303 5.14 12.49 19.74
N SER A 304 4.00 11.94 20.15
CA SER A 304 2.73 12.65 20.20
C SER A 304 2.70 13.61 21.39
N PHE A 305 2.74 14.93 21.14
CA PHE A 305 2.82 15.94 22.20
C PHE A 305 1.99 17.21 21.89
N PRO A 306 0.65 17.10 21.71
CA PRO A 306 -0.17 18.18 21.14
C PRO A 306 -0.53 19.29 22.14
N ALA A 307 0.45 19.88 22.83
CA ALA A 307 0.27 20.97 23.80
C ALA A 307 1.53 21.82 23.90
N GLY A 308 1.39 23.15 23.94
CA GLY A 308 2.48 24.10 24.22
C GLY A 308 2.52 24.53 25.69
N THR A 309 1.61 24.03 26.54
CA THR A 309 1.55 24.38 27.97
C THR A 309 1.22 23.16 28.84
N LYS A 310 1.60 23.21 30.13
CA LYS A 310 1.22 22.19 31.11
C LYS A 310 -0.29 22.15 31.30
N GLU A 311 -0.94 23.30 31.26
CA GLU A 311 -2.38 23.48 31.39
C GLU A 311 -3.11 22.78 30.23
N THR A 312 -2.70 23.05 28.99
CA THR A 312 -3.26 22.39 27.80
C THR A 312 -2.93 20.90 27.77
N TYR A 313 -1.71 20.51 28.19
CA TYR A 313 -1.33 19.10 28.30
C TYR A 313 -2.24 18.36 29.28
N LYS A 314 -2.48 18.92 30.47
CA LYS A 314 -3.38 18.34 31.49
C LYS A 314 -4.82 18.29 31.00
N LYS A 315 -5.28 19.32 30.28
CA LYS A 315 -6.62 19.36 29.67
C LYS A 315 -6.81 18.24 28.65
N ILE A 316 -5.79 17.95 27.83
CA ILE A 316 -5.83 16.90 26.80
C ILE A 316 -5.63 15.51 27.42
N ASN A 317 -4.79 15.38 28.45
CA ASN A 317 -4.42 14.13 29.10
C ASN A 317 -4.91 14.09 30.56
N PRO A 318 -6.23 14.00 30.81
CA PRO A 318 -6.80 14.23 32.13
C PRO A 318 -6.36 13.23 33.21
N ILE A 319 -5.95 12.01 32.86
CA ILE A 319 -5.38 11.05 33.83
C ILE A 319 -3.95 11.41 34.27
N GLN A 320 -3.20 12.12 33.42
CA GLN A 320 -1.82 12.50 33.70
C GLN A 320 -1.75 13.71 34.62
N LYS A 321 -0.62 13.89 35.31
CA LYS A 321 -0.38 15.09 36.12
C LYS A 321 0.25 16.19 35.25
N PRO A 322 0.11 17.48 35.61
CA PRO A 322 0.77 18.56 34.86
C PRO A 322 2.29 18.35 34.70
N GLU A 323 2.95 17.77 35.69
CA GLU A 323 4.40 17.50 35.68
C GLU A 323 4.80 16.41 34.66
N THR A 324 3.83 15.64 34.14
CA THR A 324 4.09 14.70 33.04
C THR A 324 4.54 15.45 31.78
N TYR A 325 4.09 16.69 31.56
CA TYR A 325 4.59 17.56 30.49
C TYR A 325 6.12 17.72 30.58
N ASP A 326 6.63 18.13 31.75
CA ASP A 326 8.07 18.31 31.99
C ASP A 326 8.85 17.00 31.81
N LYS A 327 8.24 15.88 32.19
CA LYS A 327 8.85 14.56 32.04
C LYS A 327 9.04 14.20 30.55
N VAL A 328 8.05 14.46 29.71
CA VAL A 328 8.14 14.17 28.26
C VAL A 328 9.21 15.05 27.62
N VAL A 329 9.21 16.35 27.94
CA VAL A 329 10.23 17.32 27.52
C VAL A 329 11.63 16.84 27.92
N LYS A 330 11.83 16.48 29.19
CA LYS A 330 13.10 15.93 29.69
C LYS A 330 13.53 14.66 28.95
N ASN A 331 12.60 13.78 28.62
CA ASN A 331 12.89 12.54 27.90
C ASN A 331 13.34 12.82 26.46
N LEU A 332 12.68 13.75 25.75
CA LEU A 332 13.06 14.17 24.40
C LEU A 332 14.47 14.76 24.41
N LYS A 333 14.74 15.70 25.32
CA LYS A 333 16.07 16.28 25.51
C LYS A 333 17.14 15.22 25.70
N ARG A 334 16.88 14.26 26.59
CA ARG A 334 17.82 13.20 26.92
C ARG A 334 18.10 12.29 25.73
N LEU A 335 17.09 11.99 24.92
CA LEU A 335 17.27 11.25 23.67
C LEU A 335 18.18 12.02 22.69
N MET A 336 17.97 13.32 22.51
CA MET A 336 18.82 14.15 21.64
C MET A 336 20.28 14.21 22.13
N GLU A 337 20.50 14.30 23.44
CA GLU A 337 21.83 14.22 24.05
C GLU A 337 22.48 12.85 23.78
N ILE A 338 21.74 11.75 23.97
CA ILE A 338 22.25 10.38 23.73
C ILE A 338 22.61 10.19 22.25
N LYS A 339 21.80 10.69 21.31
CA LYS A 339 22.14 10.66 19.88
C LYS A 339 23.49 11.35 19.63
N LYS A 340 23.70 12.51 20.23
CA LYS A 340 24.95 13.27 20.13
C LYS A 340 26.14 12.55 20.80
N GLU A 341 25.93 11.97 21.99
CA GLU A 341 26.94 11.15 22.70
C GLU A 341 27.42 9.97 21.83
N ALA A 342 26.49 9.37 21.08
CA ALA A 342 26.75 8.21 20.22
C ALA A 342 27.18 8.56 18.78
N ASP A 343 27.29 9.85 18.44
CA ASP A 343 27.48 10.34 17.05
C ASP A 343 26.48 9.71 16.06
N ALA A 344 25.23 9.52 16.52
CA ALA A 344 24.19 8.82 15.78
C ALA A 344 23.27 9.81 15.06
N GLN A 345 23.06 9.59 13.76
CA GLN A 345 22.06 10.32 12.96
C GLN A 345 20.63 9.85 13.29
N ASP A 346 20.48 8.55 13.55
CA ASP A 346 19.23 7.89 13.86
C ASP A 346 19.03 7.69 15.38
N PRO A 347 17.78 7.72 15.90
CA PRO A 347 16.53 7.98 15.17
C PRO A 347 16.31 9.46 14.89
N ARG A 348 15.71 9.80 13.75
CA ARG A 348 15.07 11.11 13.55
C ARG A 348 13.87 11.24 14.50
N VAL A 349 13.86 12.28 15.32
CA VAL A 349 12.84 12.55 16.34
C VAL A 349 11.86 13.59 15.82
N ILE A 350 10.61 13.16 15.67
CA ILE A 350 9.53 13.96 15.07
C ILE A 350 8.46 14.19 16.13
N VAL A 351 8.32 15.43 16.60
CA VAL A 351 7.23 15.79 17.52
C VAL A 351 5.96 16.01 16.71
N THR A 352 4.87 15.38 17.15
CA THR A 352 3.63 15.26 16.38
C THR A 352 2.47 15.89 17.14
N HIS A 353 1.85 16.89 16.52
CA HIS A 353 0.81 17.76 17.09
C HIS A 353 -0.52 17.57 16.36
N VAL A 354 -1.46 16.87 16.99
CA VAL A 354 -2.87 16.80 16.55
C VAL A 354 -3.57 18.11 16.93
N ILE A 355 -4.05 18.85 15.95
CA ILE A 355 -4.70 20.15 16.14
C ILE A 355 -6.21 20.01 16.18
N HIS A 356 -6.83 20.55 17.22
CA HIS A 356 -8.27 20.53 17.45
C HIS A 356 -8.75 21.73 18.30
N THR A 357 -10.07 21.85 18.53
CA THR A 357 -10.69 23.00 19.24
C THR A 357 -10.12 23.27 20.65
N GLN A 358 -9.43 22.32 21.29
CA GLN A 358 -8.89 22.51 22.63
C GLN A 358 -7.46 23.08 22.66
N ASN A 359 -6.70 23.03 21.56
CA ASN A 359 -5.28 23.41 21.50
C ASN A 359 -4.91 24.30 20.31
N HIS A 360 -5.85 24.61 19.41
CA HIS A 360 -5.61 25.35 18.17
C HIS A 360 -5.00 26.76 18.34
N GLN A 361 -4.88 27.26 19.56
CA GLN A 361 -4.33 28.58 19.89
C GLN A 361 -2.83 28.53 20.23
N GLU A 362 -2.26 27.33 20.36
CA GLU A 362 -0.90 27.13 20.87
C GLU A 362 0.10 26.66 19.81
N LEU A 363 -0.21 26.73 18.51
CA LEU A 363 0.67 26.15 17.48
C LEU A 363 2.06 26.79 17.48
N VAL A 364 2.13 28.11 17.61
CA VAL A 364 3.41 28.84 17.71
C VAL A 364 4.19 28.41 18.94
N LYS A 365 3.50 28.22 20.07
CA LYS A 365 4.14 27.79 21.33
C LYS A 365 4.65 26.36 21.26
N MET A 366 3.89 25.46 20.63
CA MET A 366 4.35 24.10 20.33
C MET A 366 5.64 24.14 19.49
N ALA A 367 5.70 25.01 18.48
CA ALA A 367 6.90 25.17 17.66
C ALA A 367 8.09 25.73 18.46
N GLU A 368 7.86 26.68 19.37
CA GLU A 368 8.89 27.20 20.27
C GLU A 368 9.46 26.10 21.18
N ASP A 369 8.60 25.25 21.75
CA ASP A 369 9.00 24.10 22.57
C ASP A 369 9.84 23.10 21.76
N ASP A 370 9.41 22.78 20.53
CA ASP A 370 10.12 21.86 19.64
C ASP A 370 11.53 22.37 19.30
N VAL A 371 11.67 23.67 19.03
CA VAL A 371 12.98 24.32 18.81
C VAL A 371 13.85 24.27 20.05
N TYR A 372 13.27 24.57 21.22
CA TYR A 372 14.01 24.59 22.47
C TYR A 372 14.60 23.22 22.80
N GLU A 373 13.85 22.15 22.51
CA GLU A 373 14.30 20.76 22.71
C GLU A 373 15.18 20.20 21.58
N LYS A 374 15.38 20.99 20.51
CA LYS A 374 16.25 20.66 19.37
C LYS A 374 15.89 19.32 18.72
N VAL A 375 14.59 19.05 18.59
CA VAL A 375 14.11 17.87 17.86
C VAL A 375 14.43 17.99 16.37
N ASP A 376 14.47 16.87 15.65
CA ASP A 376 14.84 16.91 14.23
C ASP A 376 13.71 17.50 13.36
N ALA A 377 12.44 17.25 13.74
CA ALA A 377 11.29 17.76 13.01
C ALA A 377 10.04 17.95 13.87
N ALA A 378 9.15 18.82 13.41
CA ALA A 378 7.82 19.05 13.98
C ALA A 378 6.74 18.83 12.93
N ARG A 379 5.70 18.09 13.30
CA ARG A 379 4.59 17.69 12.43
C ARG A 379 3.28 18.18 13.01
N PHE A 380 2.57 19.00 12.24
CA PHE A 380 1.23 19.49 12.59
C PHE A 380 0.20 18.87 11.66
N TYR A 381 -0.95 18.45 12.20
CA TYR A 381 -2.06 17.91 11.40
C TYR A 381 -3.39 18.09 12.13
N LEU A 382 -4.46 18.31 11.38
CA LEU A 382 -5.81 18.44 11.93
C LEU A 382 -6.30 17.09 12.47
N ILE A 383 -7.10 17.14 13.53
CA ILE A 383 -7.76 15.96 14.08
C ILE A 383 -8.64 15.27 13.03
N ARG A 384 -8.52 13.94 12.96
CA ARG A 384 -9.50 13.09 12.28
C ARG A 384 -10.70 12.87 13.19
N LEU A 385 -11.88 13.20 12.69
CA LEU A 385 -13.12 13.05 13.43
C LEU A 385 -13.64 11.62 13.32
N ASP A 386 -13.83 11.02 14.48
CA ASP A 386 -14.49 9.75 14.72
C ASP A 386 -15.66 9.99 15.70
N ILE A 387 -16.53 9.00 15.85
CA ILE A 387 -17.71 9.09 16.75
C ILE A 387 -17.30 9.54 18.16
N MET A 388 -16.15 9.06 18.63
CA MET A 388 -15.65 9.26 20.00
C MET A 388 -15.06 10.66 20.24
N ASN A 389 -14.64 11.38 19.20
CA ASN A 389 -13.94 12.66 19.35
C ASN A 389 -14.62 13.80 18.54
N LYS A 390 -15.83 13.57 18.02
CA LYS A 390 -16.58 14.55 17.20
C LYS A 390 -16.79 15.90 17.88
N PHE A 391 -16.82 15.93 19.21
CA PHE A 391 -16.91 17.17 20.01
C PHE A 391 -15.68 18.08 19.87
N LEU A 392 -14.58 17.59 19.30
CA LEU A 392 -13.35 18.32 19.05
C LEU A 392 -13.28 18.96 17.66
N LYS A 393 -14.35 18.87 16.86
CA LYS A 393 -14.42 19.46 15.52
C LYS A 393 -14.01 20.93 15.54
N ILE A 394 -13.12 21.29 14.62
CA ILE A 394 -12.61 22.65 14.47
C ILE A 394 -13.68 23.52 13.81
N LYS A 395 -13.96 24.68 14.41
CA LYS A 395 -14.95 25.64 13.93
C LYS A 395 -14.39 26.53 12.81
N PRO A 396 -15.25 27.18 12.00
CA PRO A 396 -14.80 28.08 10.93
C PRO A 396 -13.84 29.19 11.41
N ASP A 397 -14.11 29.83 12.55
CA ASP A 397 -13.24 30.89 13.09
C ASP A 397 -11.90 30.32 13.62
N GLU A 398 -11.94 29.10 14.16
CA GLU A 398 -10.75 28.37 14.65
C GLU A 398 -9.83 27.98 13.48
N ILE A 399 -10.37 27.57 12.32
CA ILE A 399 -9.59 27.31 11.10
C ILE A 399 -8.84 28.55 10.63
N VAL A 400 -9.48 29.72 10.65
CA VAL A 400 -8.82 30.98 10.29
C VAL A 400 -7.66 31.27 11.25
N LYS A 401 -7.87 31.07 12.55
CA LYS A 401 -6.81 31.24 13.57
C LYS A 401 -5.66 30.26 13.37
N ILE A 402 -5.94 29.01 12.99
CA ILE A 402 -4.90 28.03 12.67
C ILE A 402 -4.09 28.50 11.46
N ARG A 403 -4.76 28.84 10.34
CA ARG A 403 -4.08 29.32 9.12
C ARG A 403 -3.17 30.51 9.39
N ASN A 404 -3.61 31.47 10.22
CA ASN A 404 -2.83 32.65 10.54
C ASN A 404 -1.57 32.35 11.37
N GLN A 405 -1.52 31.24 12.11
CA GLN A 405 -0.34 30.84 12.88
C GLN A 405 0.72 30.10 12.05
N ILE A 406 0.31 29.41 10.96
CA ILE A 406 1.22 28.55 10.18
C ILE A 406 2.48 29.28 9.66
N PRO A 407 2.41 30.49 9.08
CA PRO A 407 3.62 31.19 8.64
C PRO A 407 4.62 31.46 9.77
N GLN A 408 4.12 31.80 10.96
CA GLN A 408 4.97 32.02 12.13
C GLN A 408 5.56 30.70 12.66
N VAL A 409 4.78 29.61 12.66
CA VAL A 409 5.27 28.27 13.00
C VAL A 409 6.44 27.87 12.10
N GLU A 410 6.28 28.00 10.78
CA GLU A 410 7.34 27.67 9.81
C GLU A 410 8.60 28.50 10.04
N GLU A 411 8.46 29.81 10.25
CA GLU A 411 9.59 30.68 10.49
C GLU A 411 10.30 30.35 11.81
N THR A 412 9.55 30.12 12.90
CA THR A 412 10.11 29.69 14.20
C THR A 412 10.91 28.39 14.06
N LEU A 413 10.33 27.36 13.45
CA LEU A 413 10.99 26.07 13.25
C LEU A 413 12.25 26.20 12.39
N LYS A 414 12.16 26.95 11.29
CA LYS A 414 13.27 27.21 10.39
C LYS A 414 14.43 27.93 11.09
N GLN A 415 14.15 28.94 11.92
CA GLN A 415 15.18 29.65 12.71
C GLN A 415 15.85 28.73 13.74
N GLY A 416 15.10 27.76 14.27
CA GLY A 416 15.60 26.74 15.18
C GLY A 416 16.31 25.56 14.52
N GLY A 417 16.31 25.47 13.19
CA GLY A 417 16.85 24.32 12.45
C GLY A 417 16.01 23.05 12.57
N VAL A 418 14.72 23.17 12.93
CA VAL A 418 13.76 22.07 13.02
C VAL A 418 12.99 21.97 11.71
N GLU A 419 12.90 20.78 11.12
CA GLU A 419 12.14 20.58 9.88
C GLU A 419 10.63 20.67 10.14
N PHE A 420 9.93 21.45 9.32
CA PHE A 420 8.46 21.44 9.30
C PHE A 420 7.94 20.34 8.37
N VAL A 421 7.38 19.28 8.94
CA VAL A 421 6.75 18.19 8.18
C VAL A 421 5.34 18.63 7.78
N ASP A 422 5.20 19.05 6.53
CA ASP A 422 3.95 19.62 6.03
C ASP A 422 2.88 18.57 5.74
N ASN A 423 1.91 18.46 6.65
CA ASN A 423 0.64 17.78 6.42
C ASN A 423 -0.56 18.72 6.52
N ILE A 424 -0.40 19.80 7.28
CA ILE A 424 -1.51 20.66 7.67
C ILE A 424 -1.94 21.62 6.57
N LYS A 425 -1.06 22.04 5.64
CA LYS A 425 -1.44 22.99 4.58
C LYS A 425 -2.52 22.43 3.68
N PHE A 426 -2.31 21.22 3.16
CA PHE A 426 -3.32 20.53 2.34
C PHE A 426 -4.64 20.35 3.11
N GLN A 427 -4.57 19.92 4.38
CA GLN A 427 -5.76 19.74 5.21
C GLN A 427 -6.52 21.06 5.40
N LEU A 428 -5.80 22.16 5.63
CA LEU A 428 -6.39 23.48 5.78
C LEU A 428 -7.00 23.99 4.47
N GLU A 429 -6.33 23.82 3.33
CA GLU A 429 -6.83 24.23 2.02
C GLU A 429 -8.14 23.51 1.65
N ASN A 430 -8.27 22.25 2.04
CA ASN A 430 -9.40 21.40 1.65
C ASN A 430 -10.42 21.17 2.78
N TYR A 431 -10.24 21.80 3.95
CA TYR A 431 -11.11 21.57 5.11
C TYR A 431 -12.55 22.02 4.86
N ASN A 432 -13.49 21.07 5.00
CA ASN A 432 -14.91 21.33 4.97
C ASN A 432 -15.44 21.53 6.39
N SER A 433 -15.85 22.75 6.75
CA SER A 433 -16.33 23.05 8.09
C SER A 433 -17.64 22.35 8.49
N ASN A 434 -18.42 21.87 7.51
CA ASN A 434 -19.69 21.20 7.79
C ASN A 434 -19.44 19.84 8.47
N ASP A 435 -18.52 19.05 7.93
CA ASP A 435 -18.27 17.67 8.36
C ASP A 435 -16.85 17.39 8.86
N GLY A 436 -15.89 18.29 8.62
CA GLY A 436 -14.48 18.17 9.01
C GLY A 436 -13.58 17.50 7.97
N SER A 437 -14.10 17.19 6.77
CA SER A 437 -13.38 16.43 5.74
C SER A 437 -12.37 17.26 4.94
N TRP A 438 -11.34 16.61 4.39
CA TRP A 438 -10.29 17.28 3.59
C TRP A 438 -9.78 16.50 2.38
N SER A 439 -10.22 15.26 2.15
CA SER A 439 -9.70 14.41 1.05
C SER A 439 -10.78 13.89 0.11
N LYS A 440 -11.98 14.51 0.09
CA LYS A 440 -13.10 14.05 -0.73
C LYS A 440 -12.77 14.04 -2.24
N ASP A 441 -13.58 13.32 -3.00
CA ASP A 441 -13.58 13.21 -4.47
C ASP A 441 -12.41 12.49 -5.14
N ILE A 442 -11.17 12.60 -4.64
CA ILE A 442 -10.01 12.03 -5.33
C ILE A 442 -10.14 10.51 -5.51
N PHE A 443 -10.57 9.81 -4.47
CA PHE A 443 -10.65 8.35 -4.50
C PHE A 443 -11.74 7.84 -5.45
N LEU A 444 -12.89 8.53 -5.50
CA LEU A 444 -13.97 8.19 -6.42
C LEU A 444 -13.62 8.55 -7.88
N LYS A 445 -12.79 9.56 -8.11
CA LYS A 445 -12.43 10.02 -9.46
C LYS A 445 -11.22 9.26 -10.03
N LYS A 446 -10.18 9.04 -9.23
CA LYS A 446 -8.90 8.46 -9.65
C LYS A 446 -8.67 7.03 -9.14
N GLY A 447 -9.49 6.50 -8.24
CA GLY A 447 -9.26 5.20 -7.58
C GLY A 447 -8.44 5.34 -6.30
N CYS A 448 -7.96 4.21 -5.76
CA CYS A 448 -7.13 4.17 -4.57
C CYS A 448 -6.05 3.10 -4.71
N THR A 449 -4.78 3.53 -4.65
CA THR A 449 -3.61 2.66 -4.81
C THR A 449 -3.09 2.10 -3.48
N ILE A 450 -3.75 2.41 -2.35
CA ILE A 450 -3.20 2.16 -1.01
C ILE A 450 -2.88 0.70 -0.73
N GLY A 451 -3.65 -0.23 -1.32
CA GLY A 451 -3.45 -1.67 -1.17
C GLY A 451 -2.12 -2.19 -1.75
N TYR A 452 -1.30 -1.34 -2.37
CA TYR A 452 0.07 -1.64 -2.78
C TYR A 452 1.13 -1.01 -1.88
N TYR A 453 0.79 0.04 -1.12
CA TYR A 453 1.75 0.85 -0.38
C TYR A 453 1.65 0.69 1.13
N PHE A 454 0.51 0.27 1.64
CA PHE A 454 0.23 0.27 3.07
C PHE A 454 -0.58 -0.95 3.49
N ASN A 455 -0.33 -1.43 4.70
CA ASN A 455 -1.28 -2.27 5.44
C ASN A 455 -1.19 -2.00 6.96
N LEU A 456 -2.27 -2.30 7.66
CA LEU A 456 -2.33 -2.31 9.13
C LEU A 456 -2.55 -3.75 9.61
N VAL A 457 -1.83 -4.13 10.66
CA VAL A 457 -1.98 -5.43 11.34
C VAL A 457 -2.24 -5.20 12.83
N PRO A 458 -3.51 -5.28 13.29
CA PRO A 458 -3.83 -5.13 14.70
C PRO A 458 -3.27 -6.27 15.57
N ALA A 459 -3.23 -6.07 16.89
CA ALA A 459 -2.68 -7.03 17.85
C ALA A 459 -3.34 -8.42 17.79
N LYS A 460 -4.61 -8.48 17.37
CA LYS A 460 -5.36 -9.74 17.20
C LYS A 460 -4.84 -10.60 16.04
N GLY A 461 -4.22 -10.01 15.03
CA GLY A 461 -3.63 -10.71 13.89
C GLY A 461 -4.41 -10.59 12.58
N ASP A 462 -5.47 -9.79 12.53
CA ASP A 462 -6.09 -9.38 11.27
C ASP A 462 -5.07 -8.66 10.37
N VAL A 463 -5.16 -8.86 9.06
CA VAL A 463 -4.43 -8.05 8.09
C VAL A 463 -5.46 -7.15 7.40
N SER A 464 -5.19 -5.85 7.36
CA SER A 464 -6.08 -4.86 6.77
C SER A 464 -5.55 -4.29 5.45
N PHE A 465 -6.47 -3.95 4.55
CA PHE A 465 -6.20 -3.26 3.29
C PHE A 465 -5.73 -1.81 3.46
N CYS A 466 -6.11 -1.14 4.56
CA CYS A 466 -5.79 0.27 4.83
C CYS A 466 -5.85 0.56 6.34
N CYS A 467 -5.71 1.82 6.76
CA CYS A 467 -5.79 2.18 8.18
C CYS A 467 -7.19 2.08 8.81
N HIS A 468 -8.26 1.88 8.02
CA HIS A 468 -9.64 1.75 8.53
C HIS A 468 -10.05 0.31 8.91
N LEU A 469 -9.10 -0.60 9.17
CA LEU A 469 -9.39 -2.01 9.50
C LEU A 469 -10.29 -2.75 8.49
N ARG A 470 -10.20 -2.43 7.19
CA ARG A 470 -10.82 -3.21 6.11
C ARG A 470 -10.14 -4.58 5.99
N THR A 471 -10.65 -5.61 6.67
CA THR A 471 -9.95 -6.90 6.87
C THR A 471 -9.87 -7.72 5.58
N VAL A 472 -8.66 -8.19 5.26
CA VAL A 472 -8.35 -8.99 4.07
C VAL A 472 -7.90 -10.41 4.37
N GLY A 473 -7.39 -10.67 5.57
CA GLY A 473 -6.90 -11.97 6.01
C GLY A 473 -6.62 -12.03 7.51
N ASP A 474 -6.16 -13.19 7.98
CA ASP A 474 -6.00 -13.50 9.40
C ASP A 474 -4.73 -14.35 9.62
N LEU A 475 -3.76 -13.79 10.34
CA LEU A 475 -2.46 -14.41 10.62
C LEU A 475 -2.53 -15.63 11.57
N THR A 476 -3.71 -15.92 12.13
CA THR A 476 -3.94 -17.18 12.86
C THR A 476 -4.17 -18.37 11.94
N LYS A 477 -4.52 -18.10 10.67
CA LYS A 477 -4.89 -19.14 9.68
C LYS A 477 -3.89 -19.24 8.54
N GLN A 478 -3.21 -18.14 8.21
CA GLN A 478 -2.37 -18.02 7.02
C GLN A 478 -1.11 -17.21 7.33
N SER A 479 -0.06 -17.44 6.55
CA SER A 479 1.13 -16.56 6.54
C SER A 479 0.79 -15.17 5.98
N TYR A 480 1.61 -14.17 6.30
CA TYR A 480 1.41 -12.82 5.77
C TYR A 480 1.55 -12.81 4.24
N LYS A 481 2.54 -13.56 3.74
CA LYS A 481 2.79 -13.69 2.30
C LYS A 481 1.62 -14.30 1.53
N GLU A 482 0.99 -15.35 2.06
CA GLU A 482 -0.21 -15.94 1.46
C GLU A 482 -1.36 -14.94 1.38
N ILE A 483 -1.59 -14.15 2.44
CA ILE A 483 -2.64 -13.13 2.46
C ILE A 483 -2.35 -12.06 1.39
N TRP A 484 -1.15 -11.48 1.41
CA TRP A 484 -0.74 -10.36 0.55
C TRP A 484 -0.79 -10.68 -0.95
N THR A 485 -0.43 -11.92 -1.30
CA THR A 485 -0.38 -12.41 -2.70
C THR A 485 -1.63 -13.18 -3.14
N SER A 486 -2.65 -13.26 -2.28
CA SER A 486 -3.89 -13.97 -2.59
C SER A 486 -4.69 -13.29 -3.71
N ASN A 487 -5.44 -14.10 -4.46
CA ASN A 487 -6.42 -13.59 -5.44
C ASN A 487 -7.46 -12.68 -4.79
N LYS A 488 -7.79 -12.91 -3.51
CA LYS A 488 -8.72 -12.08 -2.75
C LYS A 488 -8.19 -10.67 -2.52
N TYR A 489 -6.93 -10.55 -2.12
CA TYR A 489 -6.26 -9.25 -2.01
C TYR A 489 -6.20 -8.55 -3.38
N THR A 490 -5.79 -9.27 -4.43
CA THR A 490 -5.80 -8.74 -5.80
C THR A 490 -7.17 -8.20 -6.22
N LYS A 491 -8.27 -8.89 -5.89
CA LYS A 491 -9.63 -8.38 -6.15
C LYS A 491 -9.88 -7.04 -5.46
N TRP A 492 -9.56 -6.88 -4.17
CA TRP A 492 -9.77 -5.59 -3.51
C TRP A 492 -8.85 -4.47 -4.05
N ARG A 493 -7.64 -4.79 -4.52
CA ARG A 493 -6.79 -3.81 -5.23
C ARG A 493 -7.43 -3.35 -6.54
N HIS A 494 -8.01 -4.26 -7.29
CA HIS A 494 -8.78 -3.95 -8.50
C HIS A 494 -10.00 -3.09 -8.17
N ASP A 495 -10.81 -3.50 -7.20
CA ASP A 495 -12.02 -2.76 -6.80
C ASP A 495 -11.64 -1.35 -6.31
N ALA A 496 -10.54 -1.21 -5.55
CA ALA A 496 -10.01 0.07 -5.11
C ALA A 496 -9.50 0.95 -6.27
N LYS A 497 -8.86 0.37 -7.28
CA LYS A 497 -8.48 1.09 -8.51
C LYS A 497 -9.72 1.63 -9.24
N PHE A 498 -10.77 0.82 -9.36
CA PHE A 498 -12.04 1.19 -9.98
C PHE A 498 -13.11 1.53 -8.94
N MET A 499 -12.75 2.36 -7.95
CA MET A 499 -13.57 2.59 -6.76
C MET A 499 -14.97 3.13 -7.07
N LYS A 500 -15.11 3.97 -8.10
CA LYS A 500 -16.40 4.54 -8.49
C LYS A 500 -17.46 3.47 -8.72
N ASP A 501 -17.08 2.39 -9.41
CA ASP A 501 -17.97 1.31 -9.80
C ASP A 501 -18.06 0.22 -8.73
N ASN A 502 -17.11 0.18 -7.80
CA ASN A 502 -16.96 -0.89 -6.81
C ASN A 502 -17.06 -0.40 -5.35
N LYS A 503 -17.52 0.83 -5.11
CA LYS A 503 -17.57 1.47 -3.78
C LYS A 503 -18.27 0.63 -2.70
N ASP A 504 -19.24 -0.19 -3.10
CA ASP A 504 -20.06 -1.01 -2.21
C ASP A 504 -19.45 -2.41 -1.99
N SER A 505 -18.22 -2.66 -2.46
CA SER A 505 -17.51 -3.92 -2.23
C SER A 505 -17.22 -4.11 -0.75
N MET A 506 -17.52 -5.30 -0.23
CA MET A 506 -17.37 -5.60 1.20
C MET A 506 -16.07 -6.37 1.48
N PHE A 507 -15.42 -5.99 2.59
CA PHE A 507 -14.30 -6.69 3.18
C PHE A 507 -14.78 -7.83 4.11
N LEU A 508 -13.84 -8.62 4.64
CA LEU A 508 -14.17 -9.77 5.50
C LEU A 508 -14.93 -9.41 6.77
N ASN A 509 -14.76 -8.20 7.25
CA ASN A 509 -15.42 -7.65 8.44
C ASN A 509 -16.65 -6.80 8.08
N ASN A 510 -17.23 -6.96 6.89
CA ASN A 510 -18.41 -6.23 6.39
C ASN A 510 -18.23 -4.70 6.26
N GLN A 511 -17.01 -4.20 6.32
CA GLN A 511 -16.75 -2.80 5.95
C GLN A 511 -16.82 -2.62 4.43
N LEU A 512 -17.35 -1.49 4.01
CA LEU A 512 -17.38 -1.08 2.61
C LEU A 512 -15.98 -0.62 2.17
N LEU A 513 -15.72 -0.75 0.87
CA LEU A 513 -14.51 -0.20 0.25
C LEU A 513 -14.45 1.31 0.34
N TYR A 514 -15.61 1.97 0.19
CA TYR A 514 -15.71 3.41 0.33
C TYR A 514 -16.80 3.77 1.35
N ASP A 515 -16.40 4.55 2.35
CA ASP A 515 -17.25 5.09 3.41
C ASP A 515 -16.70 6.47 3.84
N ASP A 516 -17.25 7.03 4.91
CA ASP A 516 -16.87 8.34 5.43
C ASP A 516 -15.38 8.44 5.84
N HIS A 517 -14.71 7.32 6.16
CA HIS A 517 -13.27 7.30 6.48
C HIS A 517 -12.43 7.78 5.30
N CYS A 518 -12.85 7.45 4.08
CA CYS A 518 -12.16 7.88 2.86
C CYS A 518 -12.16 9.42 2.69
N THR A 519 -13.05 10.14 3.37
CA THR A 519 -13.15 11.59 3.27
C THR A 519 -12.15 12.34 4.17
N HIS A 520 -11.43 11.59 5.03
CA HIS A 520 -10.39 12.06 5.94
C HIS A 520 -9.15 11.15 5.89
N CYS A 521 -8.77 10.69 4.69
CA CYS A 521 -7.78 9.63 4.54
C CYS A 521 -6.37 10.06 5.00
N ASP A 522 -5.84 9.41 6.03
CA ASP A 522 -4.48 9.64 6.53
C ASP A 522 -3.38 9.27 5.51
N ASN A 523 -3.71 8.41 4.55
CA ASN A 523 -2.81 7.96 3.49
C ASN A 523 -2.99 8.73 2.16
N HIS A 524 -3.76 9.82 2.18
CA HIS A 524 -4.04 10.63 0.98
C HIS A 524 -2.75 11.03 0.25
N GLN A 525 -1.73 11.48 0.98
CA GLN A 525 -0.46 11.91 0.39
C GLN A 525 0.25 10.77 -0.35
N THR A 526 0.30 9.57 0.24
CA THR A 526 0.89 8.39 -0.41
C THR A 526 0.17 8.05 -1.73
N ILE A 527 -1.16 8.20 -1.74
CA ILE A 527 -1.98 7.92 -2.93
C ILE A 527 -1.72 8.98 -4.00
N LEU A 528 -1.66 10.27 -3.63
CA LEU A 528 -1.29 11.37 -4.53
C LEU A 528 0.09 11.18 -5.15
N GLU A 529 1.10 10.91 -4.31
CA GLU A 529 2.48 10.64 -4.75
C GLU A 529 2.50 9.53 -5.81
N SER A 530 1.69 8.48 -5.63
CA SER A 530 1.62 7.41 -6.62
C SER A 530 1.08 7.88 -7.98
N TYR A 531 0.10 8.80 -8.00
CA TYR A 531 -0.39 9.39 -9.24
C TYR A 531 0.64 10.31 -9.87
N GLU A 532 1.23 11.20 -9.09
CA GLU A 532 2.26 12.15 -9.55
C GLU A 532 3.47 11.41 -10.12
N LYS A 533 3.92 10.32 -9.48
CA LYS A 533 4.98 9.46 -10.00
C LYS A 533 4.58 8.81 -11.32
N MET A 534 3.37 8.24 -11.42
CA MET A 534 2.90 7.64 -12.67
C MET A 534 2.80 8.68 -13.81
N GLU A 535 2.36 9.89 -13.51
CA GLU A 535 2.30 11.01 -14.47
C GLU A 535 3.71 11.44 -14.90
N LYS A 536 4.61 11.69 -13.94
CA LYS A 536 6.03 12.02 -14.16
C LYS A 536 6.76 10.97 -15.00
N TYR A 537 6.46 9.69 -14.78
CA TYR A 537 7.08 8.59 -15.51
C TYR A 537 6.40 8.27 -16.84
N GLY A 538 5.28 8.92 -17.17
CA GLY A 538 4.55 8.72 -18.42
C GLY A 538 3.81 7.38 -18.51
N VAL A 539 3.54 6.75 -17.35
CA VAL A 539 2.88 5.45 -17.23
C VAL A 539 1.43 5.56 -16.74
N TYR A 540 0.99 6.75 -16.31
CA TYR A 540 -0.40 6.99 -15.89
C TYR A 540 -1.43 6.65 -16.99
N LYS A 541 -1.08 6.81 -18.26
CA LYS A 541 -1.93 6.38 -19.39
C LYS A 541 -2.25 4.88 -19.42
N TYR A 542 -1.45 4.05 -18.74
CA TYR A 542 -1.66 2.61 -18.61
C TYR A 542 -2.48 2.23 -17.38
N TYR A 543 -2.71 3.18 -16.48
CA TYR A 543 -3.52 3.03 -15.27
C TYR A 543 -5.02 3.23 -15.54
N ILE A 544 -5.36 4.24 -16.36
CA ILE A 544 -6.74 4.67 -16.68
C ILE A 544 -7.55 3.58 -17.37
#